data_AF-A0A2I1G3Q8-F1
#
_entry.id   AF-A0A2I1G3Q8-F1
#
_cell.length_a   1.000
_cell.length_b   1.000
_cell.length_c   1.000
_cell.angle_alpha   90.00
_cell.angle_beta   90.00
_cell.angle_gamma   90.00
#
_symmetry.space_group_name_H-M   'P 1'
#
loop_
_entity.id
_entity.type
_entity.pdbx_description
1 polymer ?
#
loop_
_entity_poly.entity_id
_entity_poly.type
_entity_poly.pdbx_seq_one_letter_code
_entity_poly.pdbx_strand_id
1 'polypeptide(L)'
;MDLVIGLMDKGLSLPGAIEQEKHEFIAEYDSICFDCSCLDVKQYALKVYMNTFYGTAGDSKSLFFLRALAGSVTSAGQRNIKLVADFVKSRNFQIKYGDTDSLYLVLPERCFQECDEAYDSGNGILKEEYWSRISMGVMEKLHDEVNDFLKKNNGSSYLKMAYEEVLFLVVFTGKKKYYDIPHKRVEIVKRKQSKHFREMDKKVMEESMKLDNTCTLHQIVKDVLREIINDISQIDLNGVIKTAVWKPDKNNKSVQRFISRMRDRHIQPGERFEYIVVENDSSQRIRDKMEFSEVVRQLGKKIDVSYYLKTVVSLCIRFINYNERYQPSSEIMLGALKKLKDGNKAGDSKADDGKVDEDDLDEDEEDEGEIDEDEVSKIRDALAQKSAEKWIRRYIKNLHEGLKKDEAIISHLWKEASIYTKSLFDNTYADKILTTLLAEIFQDDMGCKEEMYKLATKSGKRKSKAMTLERYMLTYIQENGCALLANL
;
A
#
# COMPACT_ATOMS: atom_id res chain seq x y z
N MET A 1 -12.14 42.69 -25.26
CA MET A 1 -12.58 43.02 -26.64
C MET A 1 -11.53 42.58 -27.65
N ASP A 2 -10.24 42.83 -27.40
CA ASP A 2 -9.16 42.45 -28.32
C ASP A 2 -9.03 40.93 -28.57
N LEU A 3 -9.31 40.10 -27.56
CA LEU A 3 -9.37 38.63 -27.73
C LEU A 3 -10.47 38.22 -28.72
N VAL A 4 -11.63 38.88 -28.69
CA VAL A 4 -12.78 38.56 -29.57
C VAL A 4 -12.52 39.01 -31.01
N ILE A 5 -11.84 40.15 -31.18
CA ILE A 5 -11.44 40.68 -32.49
C ILE A 5 -10.38 39.77 -33.14
N GLY A 6 -9.38 39.30 -32.38
CA GLY A 6 -8.36 38.37 -32.89
C GLY A 6 -8.90 36.98 -33.24
N LEU A 7 -10.01 36.55 -32.62
CA LEU A 7 -10.68 35.28 -32.91
C LEU A 7 -11.54 35.35 -34.18
N MET A 8 -12.16 36.50 -34.46
CA MET A 8 -12.91 36.73 -35.69
C MET A 8 -12.00 36.77 -36.94
N ASP A 9 -10.79 37.34 -36.83
CA ASP A 9 -9.82 37.39 -37.94
C ASP A 9 -9.25 36.02 -38.33
N LYS A 10 -9.26 35.04 -37.42
CA LYS A 10 -8.79 33.67 -37.68
C LYS A 10 -9.90 32.70 -38.09
N GLY A 11 -11.16 33.13 -38.11
CA GLY A 11 -12.30 32.27 -38.48
C GLY A 11 -12.57 31.11 -37.52
N LEU A 12 -11.97 31.10 -36.32
CA LEU A 12 -12.20 30.08 -35.30
C LEU A 12 -13.35 30.49 -34.38
N SER A 13 -14.21 29.52 -34.03
CA SER A 13 -15.16 29.69 -32.93
C SER A 13 -14.41 29.81 -31.59
N LEU A 14 -14.96 30.56 -30.64
CA LEU A 14 -14.39 30.75 -29.29
C LEU A 14 -13.96 29.40 -28.64
N PRO A 15 -14.74 28.31 -28.71
CA PRO A 15 -14.33 27.01 -28.18
C PRO A 15 -13.12 26.39 -28.92
N GLY A 16 -13.06 26.51 -30.24
CA GLY A 16 -11.96 25.94 -31.04
C GLY A 16 -10.62 26.63 -30.78
N ALA A 17 -10.64 27.93 -30.51
CA ALA A 17 -9.42 28.65 -30.17
C ALA A 17 -8.92 28.35 -28.75
N ILE A 18 -9.83 28.17 -27.79
CA ILE A 18 -9.47 27.71 -26.43
C ILE A 18 -8.84 26.31 -26.50
N GLU A 19 -9.35 25.43 -27.35
CA GLU A 19 -8.83 24.08 -27.53
C GLU A 19 -7.44 24.08 -28.20
N GLN A 20 -7.23 24.93 -29.20
CA GLN A 20 -5.91 25.10 -29.84
C GLN A 20 -4.88 25.70 -28.87
N GLU A 21 -5.22 26.75 -28.15
CA GLU A 21 -4.33 27.39 -27.16
C GLU A 21 -3.98 26.41 -26.02
N LYS A 22 -4.94 25.59 -25.59
CA LYS A 22 -4.71 24.51 -24.64
C LYS A 22 -3.76 23.43 -25.19
N HIS A 23 -3.90 23.07 -26.47
CA HIS A 23 -3.03 22.09 -27.11
C HIS A 23 -1.59 22.62 -27.28
N GLU A 24 -1.43 23.87 -27.68
CA GLU A 24 -0.12 24.54 -27.77
C GLU A 24 0.55 24.62 -26.39
N PHE A 25 -0.20 25.01 -25.36
CA PHE A 25 0.30 25.02 -23.98
C PHE A 25 0.72 23.63 -23.48
N ILE A 26 -0.08 22.59 -23.73
CA ILE A 26 0.27 21.21 -23.35
C ILE A 26 1.55 20.76 -24.06
N ALA A 27 1.69 21.05 -25.35
CA ALA A 27 2.88 20.68 -26.11
C ALA A 27 4.16 21.40 -25.60
N GLU A 28 4.06 22.69 -25.27
CA GLU A 28 5.16 23.44 -24.66
C GLU A 28 5.49 22.89 -23.26
N TYR A 29 4.47 22.64 -22.43
CA TYR A 29 4.64 22.03 -21.11
C TYR A 29 5.34 20.67 -21.18
N ASP A 30 4.92 19.80 -22.10
CA ASP A 30 5.52 18.48 -22.31
C ASP A 30 6.98 18.59 -22.78
N SER A 31 7.28 19.54 -23.66
CA SER A 31 8.66 19.82 -24.10
C SER A 31 9.54 20.26 -22.92
N ILE A 32 9.06 21.20 -22.09
CA ILE A 32 9.79 21.66 -20.90
C ILE A 32 9.99 20.50 -19.91
N CYS A 33 8.96 19.68 -19.69
CA CYS A 33 9.06 18.49 -18.84
C CYS A 33 10.09 17.47 -19.36
N PHE A 34 10.17 17.30 -20.68
CA PHE A 34 11.18 16.45 -21.31
C PHE A 34 12.60 16.99 -21.08
N ASP A 35 12.81 18.28 -21.29
CA ASP A 35 14.12 18.92 -21.07
C ASP A 35 14.54 18.85 -19.60
N CYS A 36 13.61 19.11 -18.67
CA CYS A 36 13.85 18.95 -17.23
C CYS A 36 14.24 17.51 -16.89
N SER A 37 13.56 16.52 -17.48
CA SER A 37 13.89 15.11 -17.29
C SER A 37 15.27 14.77 -17.84
N CYS A 38 15.65 15.33 -18.99
CA CYS A 38 16.98 15.14 -19.58
C CYS A 38 18.09 15.73 -18.68
N LEU A 39 17.88 16.92 -18.13
CA LEU A 39 18.80 17.55 -17.19
C LEU A 39 18.90 16.76 -15.88
N ASP A 40 17.77 16.25 -15.36
CA ASP A 40 17.73 15.40 -14.16
C ASP A 40 18.54 14.11 -14.36
N VAL A 41 18.41 13.45 -15.53
CA VAL A 41 19.22 12.27 -15.86
C VAL A 41 20.71 12.60 -15.92
N LYS A 42 21.09 13.76 -16.48
CA LYS A 42 22.49 14.19 -16.56
C LYS A 42 23.09 14.45 -15.17
N GLN A 43 22.40 15.18 -14.29
CA GLN A 43 22.89 15.39 -12.93
C GLN A 43 22.97 14.07 -12.15
N TYR A 44 22.00 13.16 -12.34
CA TYR A 44 22.00 11.87 -11.68
C TYR A 44 23.19 11.00 -12.13
N ALA A 45 23.53 11.02 -13.42
CA ALA A 45 24.71 10.33 -13.94
C ALA A 45 25.99 10.86 -13.28
N LEU A 46 26.13 12.18 -13.13
CA LEU A 46 27.26 12.80 -12.44
C LEU A 46 27.30 12.41 -10.95
N LYS A 47 26.15 12.42 -10.27
CA LYS A 47 26.04 11.98 -8.86
C LYS A 47 26.50 10.53 -8.68
N VAL A 48 26.02 9.61 -9.53
CA VAL A 48 26.44 8.20 -9.50
C VAL A 48 27.94 8.06 -9.77
N TYR A 49 28.46 8.80 -10.75
CA TYR A 49 29.88 8.82 -11.05
C TYR A 49 30.72 9.31 -9.85
N MET A 50 30.33 10.40 -9.20
CA MET A 50 31.01 10.91 -8.00
C MET A 50 30.98 9.91 -6.84
N ASN A 51 29.83 9.30 -6.57
CA ASN A 51 29.68 8.28 -5.51
C ASN A 51 30.50 7.02 -5.79
N THR A 52 30.84 6.75 -7.05
CA THR A 52 31.67 5.61 -7.42
C THR A 52 33.09 5.75 -6.88
N PHE A 53 33.67 6.96 -6.80
CA PHE A 53 35.00 7.16 -6.22
C PHE A 53 35.07 6.68 -4.76
N TYR A 54 34.07 7.08 -3.95
CA TYR A 54 33.93 6.58 -2.58
C TYR A 54 33.82 5.04 -2.55
N GLY A 55 32.96 4.46 -3.39
CA GLY A 55 32.78 3.01 -3.45
C GLY A 55 34.07 2.27 -3.84
N THR A 56 34.81 2.77 -4.83
CA THR A 56 36.07 2.18 -5.28
C THR A 56 37.19 2.29 -4.25
N ALA A 57 37.19 3.31 -3.38
CA ALA A 57 38.14 3.41 -2.28
C ALA A 57 37.89 2.33 -1.20
N GLY A 58 36.66 1.81 -1.11
CA GLY A 58 36.30 0.72 -0.20
C GLY A 58 36.46 -0.69 -0.77
N ASP A 59 36.65 -0.84 -2.08
CA ASP A 59 36.80 -2.14 -2.74
C ASP A 59 38.25 -2.60 -2.71
N SER A 60 38.53 -3.72 -2.02
CA SER A 60 39.88 -4.29 -1.90
C SER A 60 40.49 -4.76 -3.23
N LYS A 61 39.69 -4.87 -4.30
CA LYS A 61 40.17 -5.20 -5.65
C LYS A 61 40.50 -3.98 -6.50
N SER A 62 40.14 -2.78 -6.05
CA SER A 62 40.37 -1.53 -6.77
C SER A 62 41.82 -1.09 -6.66
N LEU A 63 42.37 -0.51 -7.74
CA LEU A 63 43.67 0.16 -7.71
C LEU A 63 43.69 1.41 -6.80
N PHE A 64 42.51 1.96 -6.49
CA PHE A 64 42.34 3.11 -5.61
C PHE A 64 41.92 2.72 -4.18
N PHE A 65 42.11 1.45 -3.79
CA PHE A 65 41.70 0.96 -2.47
C PHE A 65 42.41 1.70 -1.34
N LEU A 66 41.61 2.37 -0.50
CA LEU A 66 42.06 3.04 0.70
C LEU A 66 40.96 2.96 1.77
N ARG A 67 40.92 1.84 2.48
CA ARG A 67 39.89 1.56 3.50
C ARG A 67 39.75 2.66 4.55
N ALA A 68 40.88 3.26 4.97
CA ALA A 68 40.88 4.34 5.95
C ALA A 68 40.09 5.56 5.45
N LEU A 69 40.24 5.92 4.17
CA LEU A 69 39.50 7.03 3.56
C LEU A 69 37.99 6.76 3.52
N ALA A 70 37.58 5.58 3.05
CA ALA A 70 36.16 5.20 3.03
C ALA A 70 35.56 5.15 4.45
N GLY A 71 36.33 4.64 5.42
CA GLY A 71 35.97 4.65 6.84
C GLY A 71 35.79 6.06 7.38
N SER A 72 36.76 6.95 7.17
CA SER A 72 36.71 8.34 7.62
C SER A 72 35.52 9.10 7.05
N VAL A 73 35.20 8.93 5.76
CA VAL A 73 34.02 9.54 5.13
C VAL A 73 32.73 9.07 5.82
N THR A 74 32.61 7.76 6.06
CA THR A 74 31.42 7.18 6.73
C THR A 74 31.28 7.69 8.16
N SER A 75 32.37 7.67 8.93
CA SER A 75 32.39 8.14 10.31
C SER A 75 32.06 9.63 10.41
N ALA A 76 32.57 10.45 9.49
CA ALA A 76 32.23 11.87 9.42
C ALA A 76 30.74 12.09 9.12
N GLY A 77 30.18 11.34 8.15
CA GLY A 77 28.75 11.37 7.86
C GLY A 77 27.89 11.02 9.07
N GLN A 78 28.21 9.92 9.76
CA GLN A 78 27.51 9.49 10.98
C GLN A 78 27.61 10.51 12.11
N ARG A 79 28.78 11.12 12.32
CA ARG A 79 28.98 12.17 13.31
C ARG A 79 28.09 13.38 13.01
N ASN A 80 28.12 13.84 11.75
CA ASN A 80 27.39 15.03 11.34
C ASN A 80 25.88 14.84 11.41
N ILE A 81 25.34 13.72 10.95
CA ILE A 81 23.89 13.48 11.00
C ILE A 81 23.39 13.34 12.44
N LYS A 82 24.18 12.74 13.34
CA LYS A 82 23.87 12.68 14.78
C LYS A 82 23.89 14.07 15.43
N LEU A 83 24.90 14.88 15.08
CA LEU A 83 25.01 16.26 15.55
C LEU A 83 23.82 17.12 15.09
N VAL A 84 23.36 16.97 13.84
CA VAL A 84 22.13 17.60 13.36
C VAL A 84 20.90 17.06 14.09
N ALA A 85 20.83 15.74 14.32
CA ALA A 85 19.74 15.11 15.06
C ALA A 85 19.60 15.67 16.49
N ASP A 86 20.71 15.85 17.20
CA ASP A 86 20.71 16.42 18.55
C ASP A 86 20.33 17.91 18.52
N PHE A 87 20.79 18.65 17.51
CA PHE A 87 20.42 20.06 17.32
C PHE A 87 18.91 20.22 17.10
N VAL A 88 18.31 19.45 16.19
CA VAL A 88 16.86 19.57 15.94
C VAL A 88 16.02 19.12 17.15
N LYS A 89 16.48 18.10 17.90
CA LYS A 89 15.85 17.69 19.17
C LYS A 89 15.90 18.81 20.21
N SER A 90 17.01 19.54 20.30
CA SER A 90 17.13 20.70 21.21
C SER A 90 16.16 21.84 20.88
N ARG A 91 15.62 21.87 19.65
CA ARG A 91 14.57 22.79 19.20
C ARG A 91 13.16 22.23 19.40
N ASN A 92 13.02 21.12 20.12
CA ASN A 92 11.78 20.38 20.39
C ASN A 92 11.17 19.67 19.15
N PHE A 93 11.90 19.54 18.04
CA PHE A 93 11.45 18.69 16.94
C PHE A 93 11.64 17.22 17.32
N GLN A 94 10.63 16.40 17.01
CA GLN A 94 10.80 14.96 17.16
C GLN A 94 11.35 14.38 15.85
N ILE A 95 12.18 13.34 15.95
CA ILE A 95 12.70 12.65 14.78
C ILE A 95 11.88 11.40 14.56
N LYS A 96 11.10 11.38 13.48
CA LYS A 96 10.31 10.22 13.08
C LYS A 96 11.18 9.11 12.52
N TYR A 97 12.16 9.49 11.70
CA TYR A 97 13.04 8.57 11.00
C TYR A 97 14.34 9.28 10.60
N GLY A 98 15.42 8.50 10.43
CA GLY A 98 16.67 8.99 9.88
C GLY A 98 17.30 7.92 8.98
N ASP A 99 17.91 8.35 7.88
CA ASP A 99 18.61 7.48 6.96
C ASP A 99 19.86 8.17 6.43
N THR A 100 21.03 7.72 6.86
CA THR A 100 22.39 8.06 6.37
C THR A 100 22.72 9.56 6.27
N ASP A 101 21.99 10.30 5.45
CA ASP A 101 22.11 11.71 5.08
C ASP A 101 20.79 12.51 5.22
N SER A 102 19.72 11.91 5.74
CA SER A 102 18.40 12.53 5.87
C SER A 102 17.77 12.32 7.26
N LEU A 103 16.95 13.29 7.69
CA LEU A 103 16.13 13.23 8.89
C LEU A 103 14.68 13.62 8.58
N TYR A 104 13.74 12.83 9.07
CA TYR A 104 12.31 13.04 8.94
C TYR A 104 11.81 13.58 10.27
N LEU A 105 11.34 14.82 10.25
CA LEU A 105 11.00 15.55 11.46
C LEU A 105 9.49 15.60 11.66
N VAL A 106 9.07 15.59 12.93
CA VAL A 106 7.72 15.96 13.34
C VAL A 106 7.81 17.30 14.04
N LEU A 107 7.00 18.24 13.57
CA LEU A 107 6.93 19.57 14.14
C LEU A 107 6.41 19.51 15.58
N PRO A 108 6.88 20.39 16.48
CA PRO A 108 6.34 20.48 17.82
C PRO A 108 4.90 21.05 17.80
N GLU A 109 4.07 20.62 18.76
CA GLU A 109 2.65 21.00 18.86
C GLU A 109 2.42 22.52 18.79
N ARG A 110 3.32 23.30 19.40
CA ARG A 110 3.28 24.78 19.39
C ARG A 110 3.24 25.39 17.99
N CYS A 111 3.76 24.69 16.97
CA CYS A 111 3.73 25.17 15.59
C CYS A 111 2.33 25.09 14.99
N PHE A 112 1.48 24.19 15.48
CA PHE A 112 0.13 23.97 15.00
C PHE A 112 -0.87 24.94 15.62
N GLN A 113 -0.67 25.33 16.88
CA GLN A 113 -1.63 26.12 17.67
C GLN A 113 -2.17 27.38 16.94
N GLU A 114 -1.30 28.24 16.40
CA GLU A 114 -1.74 29.44 15.67
C GLU A 114 -2.55 29.11 14.41
N CYS A 115 -2.19 28.01 13.73
CA CYS A 115 -2.90 27.57 12.54
C CYS A 115 -4.23 26.88 12.90
N ASP A 116 -4.28 26.12 14.01
CA ASP A 116 -5.49 25.46 14.51
C ASP A 116 -6.53 26.50 14.89
N GLU A 117 -6.13 27.52 15.67
CA GLU A 117 -7.00 28.65 16.03
C GLU A 117 -7.52 29.41 14.80
N ALA A 118 -6.65 29.61 13.80
CA ALA A 118 -7.04 30.26 12.55
C ALA A 118 -7.99 29.40 11.71
N TYR A 119 -7.82 28.07 11.70
CA TYR A 119 -8.67 27.14 10.95
C TYR A 119 -10.04 26.94 11.58
N ASP A 120 -10.10 26.85 12.91
CA ASP A 120 -11.33 26.62 13.67
C ASP A 120 -12.20 27.88 13.82
N SER A 121 -11.65 29.06 13.54
CA SER A 121 -12.43 30.29 13.51
C SER A 121 -13.52 30.22 12.42
N GLY A 122 -14.72 30.75 12.66
CA GLY A 122 -15.88 30.60 11.75
C GLY A 122 -15.72 31.17 10.32
N ASN A 123 -14.61 31.85 10.04
CA ASN A 123 -14.13 32.32 8.72
C ASN A 123 -12.71 31.78 8.45
N GLY A 124 -12.40 30.58 8.93
CA GLY A 124 -11.06 30.08 9.06
C GLY A 124 -10.30 29.89 7.76
N ILE A 125 -8.98 29.83 7.88
CA ILE A 125 -8.10 29.63 6.72
C ILE A 125 -8.46 28.33 6.00
N LEU A 126 -8.27 28.31 4.69
CA LEU A 126 -8.47 27.09 3.91
C LEU A 126 -7.47 26.02 4.35
N LYS A 127 -7.87 24.75 4.23
CA LYS A 127 -7.03 23.59 4.59
C LYS A 127 -5.66 23.62 3.90
N GLU A 128 -5.62 24.09 2.65
CA GLU A 128 -4.37 24.26 1.88
C GLU A 128 -3.46 25.34 2.48
N GLU A 129 -4.03 26.46 2.92
CA GLU A 129 -3.28 27.55 3.55
C GLU A 129 -2.72 27.12 4.91
N TYR A 130 -3.53 26.40 5.70
CA TYR A 130 -3.08 25.77 6.94
C TYR A 130 -1.85 24.89 6.67
N TRP A 131 -1.90 24.01 5.66
CA TRP A 131 -0.79 23.11 5.34
C TRP A 131 0.46 23.86 4.88
N SER A 132 0.31 24.89 4.06
CA SER A 132 1.44 25.70 3.57
C SER A 132 2.18 26.41 4.71
N ARG A 133 1.44 26.99 5.66
CA ARG A 133 2.01 27.72 6.82
C ARG A 133 2.83 26.79 7.73
N ILE A 134 2.29 25.62 8.04
CA ILE A 134 2.95 24.62 8.88
C ILE A 134 4.17 24.00 8.18
N SER A 135 4.04 23.67 6.89
CA SER A 135 5.09 22.99 6.14
C SER A 135 6.28 23.90 5.85
N MET A 136 6.08 24.93 5.03
CA MET A 136 7.19 25.67 4.42
C MET A 136 7.81 26.68 5.39
N GLY A 137 6.98 27.48 6.07
CA GLY A 137 7.47 28.59 6.88
C GLY A 137 8.28 28.17 8.11
N VAL A 138 7.90 27.05 8.74
CA VAL A 138 8.62 26.51 9.91
C VAL A 138 9.89 25.78 9.45
N MET A 139 9.82 25.00 8.38
CA MET A 139 10.94 24.19 7.91
C MET A 139 12.05 25.03 7.27
N GLU A 140 11.72 26.12 6.58
CA GLU A 140 12.72 27.04 6.02
C GLU A 140 13.57 27.68 7.13
N LYS A 141 12.93 28.16 8.19
CA LYS A 141 13.64 28.70 9.37
C LYS A 141 14.56 27.66 10.02
N LEU A 142 14.05 26.44 10.21
CA LEU A 142 14.85 25.36 10.79
C LEU A 142 16.04 24.98 9.88
N HIS A 143 15.81 24.92 8.57
CA HIS A 143 16.84 24.63 7.57
C HIS A 143 18.00 25.63 7.66
N ASP A 144 17.68 26.92 7.75
CA ASP A 144 18.70 27.97 7.85
C ASP A 144 19.47 27.88 9.18
N GLU A 145 18.77 27.64 10.29
CA GLU A 145 19.41 27.42 11.60
C GLU A 145 20.36 26.21 11.60
N VAL A 146 19.96 25.09 10.99
CA VAL A 146 20.77 23.87 10.87
C VAL A 146 22.01 24.14 10.02
N ASN A 147 21.87 24.85 8.90
CA ASN A 147 22.99 25.15 8.01
C ASN A 147 23.97 26.15 8.64
N ASP A 148 23.47 27.14 9.39
CA ASP A 148 24.31 28.04 10.18
C ASP A 148 25.07 27.29 11.28
N PHE A 149 24.41 26.34 11.94
CA PHE A 149 25.03 25.47 12.93
C PHE A 149 26.14 24.61 12.32
N LEU A 150 25.88 23.95 11.19
CA LEU A 150 26.87 23.16 10.45
C LEU A 150 28.05 24.00 9.97
N LYS A 151 27.80 25.21 9.48
CA LYS A 151 28.84 26.15 9.04
C LYS A 151 29.74 26.56 10.21
N LYS A 152 29.17 26.87 11.37
CA LYS A 152 29.93 27.19 12.60
C LYS A 152 30.75 25.99 13.07
N ASN A 153 30.21 24.78 12.98
CA ASN A 153 30.89 23.56 13.43
C ASN A 153 32.06 23.14 12.50
N ASN A 154 31.85 23.20 11.18
CA ASN A 154 32.82 22.72 10.19
C ASN A 154 33.76 23.82 9.66
N GLY A 155 33.48 25.09 9.96
CA GLY A 155 34.25 26.23 9.44
C GLY A 155 34.05 26.50 7.94
N SER A 156 33.12 25.80 7.27
CA SER A 156 32.82 25.99 5.84
C SER A 156 31.36 25.70 5.53
N SER A 157 30.88 26.19 4.39
CA SER A 157 29.51 25.96 3.89
C SER A 157 29.40 24.81 2.88
N TYR A 158 30.44 23.97 2.76
CA TYR A 158 30.40 22.82 1.85
C TYR A 158 29.44 21.73 2.32
N LEU A 159 29.39 21.51 3.64
CA LEU A 159 28.41 20.62 4.25
C LEU A 159 27.16 21.43 4.59
N LYS A 160 26.04 21.03 4.00
CA LYS A 160 24.72 21.61 4.24
C LYS A 160 23.67 20.52 4.21
N MET A 161 22.60 20.71 4.98
CA MET A 161 21.37 19.97 4.82
C MET A 161 20.53 20.67 3.78
N ALA A 162 20.02 19.93 2.81
CA ALA A 162 19.02 20.43 1.88
C ALA A 162 17.63 20.15 2.45
N TYR A 163 16.70 21.07 2.24
CA TYR A 163 15.29 20.75 2.32
C TYR A 163 14.92 19.89 1.11
N GLU A 164 14.54 18.64 1.36
CA GLU A 164 14.15 17.70 0.31
C GLU A 164 12.66 17.83 0.04
N GLU A 165 11.83 17.43 1.01
CA GLU A 165 10.38 17.35 0.86
C GLU A 165 9.68 17.66 2.19
N VAL A 166 8.48 18.25 2.14
CA VAL A 166 7.51 18.15 3.23
C VAL A 166 6.47 17.13 2.85
N LEU A 167 6.37 16.12 3.71
CA LEU A 167 5.43 15.04 3.58
C LEU A 167 4.20 15.40 4.43
N PHE A 168 3.24 16.09 3.82
CA PHE A 168 1.96 16.39 4.47
C PHE A 168 0.83 16.44 3.43
N LEU A 169 -0.19 15.59 3.47
CA LEU A 169 -0.40 14.48 4.41
C LEU A 169 0.57 13.32 4.11
N VAL A 170 1.10 12.65 5.15
CA VAL A 170 2.00 11.49 5.00
C VAL A 170 1.51 10.31 5.82
N VAL A 171 1.62 9.10 5.26
CA VAL A 171 1.35 7.85 5.94
C VAL A 171 2.59 6.97 5.89
N PHE A 172 3.12 6.65 7.06
CA PHE A 172 4.19 5.66 7.20
C PHE A 172 3.59 4.25 7.35
N THR A 173 4.08 3.32 6.53
CA THR A 173 3.69 1.89 6.52
C THR A 173 4.86 0.97 6.94
N GLY A 174 6.00 1.56 7.31
CA GLY A 174 7.19 0.86 7.80
C GLY A 174 8.46 1.71 7.68
N LYS A 175 9.60 1.21 8.21
CA LYS A 175 10.93 1.80 7.96
C LYS A 175 11.17 1.95 6.44
N LYS A 176 11.53 3.16 5.99
CA LYS A 176 11.68 3.54 4.56
C LYS A 176 10.46 3.23 3.68
N LYS A 177 9.26 3.19 4.26
CA LYS A 177 8.01 2.93 3.53
C LYS A 177 6.97 3.93 3.98
N TYR A 178 6.76 4.94 3.16
CA TYR A 178 5.73 5.93 3.36
C TYR A 178 5.13 6.28 2.00
N TYR A 179 3.97 6.92 2.03
CA TYR A 179 3.36 7.56 0.88
C TYR A 179 2.72 8.85 1.35
N ASP A 180 2.67 9.81 0.46
CA ASP A 180 2.19 11.16 0.68
C ASP A 180 1.48 11.68 -0.57
N ILE A 181 0.98 12.91 -0.52
CA ILE A 181 0.58 13.64 -1.71
C ILE A 181 1.86 14.23 -2.30
N PRO A 182 2.37 13.70 -3.42
CA PRO A 182 3.62 14.19 -3.95
C PRO A 182 3.46 15.59 -4.55
N HIS A 183 4.44 16.46 -4.34
CA HIS A 183 4.75 17.55 -5.29
C HIS A 183 5.47 17.01 -6.56
N LYS A 184 5.17 15.77 -7.01
CA LYS A 184 5.90 14.81 -7.92
C LYS A 184 6.92 13.94 -7.14
N ARG A 185 6.67 12.69 -6.70
CA ARG A 185 6.51 11.41 -7.44
C ARG A 185 6.01 10.33 -6.45
N VAL A 186 4.97 9.56 -6.78
CA VAL A 186 4.67 8.29 -6.07
C VAL A 186 5.10 7.12 -6.95
N GLU A 187 6.25 6.51 -6.63
CA GLU A 187 6.66 5.23 -7.22
C GLU A 187 6.69 4.14 -6.15
N ILE A 188 5.52 3.72 -5.65
CA ILE A 188 5.38 2.39 -5.01
C ILE A 188 5.23 1.34 -6.11
N VAL A 189 6.18 1.28 -7.04
CA VAL A 189 6.22 0.25 -8.08
C VAL A 189 7.20 -0.83 -7.65
N LYS A 190 6.82 -1.65 -6.66
CA LYS A 190 7.43 -2.98 -6.57
C LYS A 190 6.96 -3.80 -7.78
N ARG A 191 7.73 -3.76 -8.87
CA ARG A 191 7.48 -4.44 -10.17
C ARG A 191 7.21 -5.95 -10.10
N LYS A 192 7.37 -6.58 -8.92
CA LYS A 192 7.14 -8.01 -8.66
C LYS A 192 5.73 -8.35 -8.14
N GLN A 193 4.90 -7.34 -7.84
CA GLN A 193 3.51 -7.54 -7.40
C GLN A 193 2.56 -7.67 -8.61
N SER A 194 1.42 -8.36 -8.42
CA SER A 194 0.41 -8.44 -9.47
C SER A 194 -0.38 -7.14 -9.60
N LYS A 195 -1.07 -6.97 -10.73
CA LYS A 195 -1.78 -5.74 -11.07
C LYS A 195 -2.88 -5.40 -10.05
N HIS A 196 -3.72 -6.38 -9.67
CA HIS A 196 -4.77 -6.17 -8.65
C HIS A 196 -4.20 -5.64 -7.33
N PHE A 197 -3.04 -6.12 -6.87
CA PHE A 197 -2.43 -5.60 -5.64
C PHE A 197 -1.97 -4.15 -5.78
N ARG A 198 -1.44 -3.78 -6.95
CA ARG A 198 -1.02 -2.39 -7.19
C ARG A 198 -2.22 -1.46 -7.24
N GLU A 199 -3.32 -1.90 -7.85
CA GLU A 199 -4.57 -1.14 -7.90
C GLU A 199 -5.19 -0.99 -6.51
N MET A 200 -5.17 -2.05 -5.71
CA MET A 200 -5.59 -2.00 -4.30
C MET A 200 -4.74 -1.03 -3.48
N ASP A 201 -3.40 -1.13 -3.55
CA ASP A 201 -2.48 -0.21 -2.86
C ASP A 201 -2.80 1.24 -3.27
N LYS A 202 -2.91 1.48 -4.57
CA LYS A 202 -3.22 2.78 -5.14
C LYS A 202 -4.55 3.31 -4.62
N LYS A 203 -5.60 2.48 -4.59
CA LYS A 203 -6.92 2.87 -4.08
C LYS A 203 -6.87 3.28 -2.60
N VAL A 204 -6.21 2.49 -1.75
CA VAL A 204 -6.04 2.85 -0.33
C VAL A 204 -5.29 4.18 -0.20
N MET A 205 -4.22 4.37 -0.97
CA MET A 205 -3.43 5.59 -0.95
C MET A 205 -4.25 6.80 -1.39
N GLU A 206 -4.88 6.73 -2.57
CA GLU A 206 -5.68 7.81 -3.15
C GLU A 206 -6.85 8.20 -2.24
N GLU A 207 -7.64 7.24 -1.75
CA GLU A 207 -8.75 7.50 -0.84
C GLU A 207 -8.27 8.15 0.47
N SER A 208 -7.15 7.67 1.04
CA SER A 208 -6.64 8.22 2.30
C SER A 208 -6.08 9.64 2.16
N MET A 209 -5.67 10.02 0.95
CA MET A 209 -5.00 11.28 0.65
C MET A 209 -5.93 12.34 0.03
N LYS A 210 -7.24 12.07 -0.09
CA LYS A 210 -8.17 13.11 -0.57
C LYS A 210 -8.28 14.26 0.43
N LEU A 211 -8.38 15.49 -0.09
CA LEU A 211 -8.51 16.71 0.72
C LEU A 211 -9.74 16.65 1.64
N ASP A 212 -10.84 16.07 1.17
CA ASP A 212 -12.13 15.92 1.85
C ASP A 212 -12.27 14.58 2.58
N ASN A 213 -11.21 13.77 2.66
CA ASN A 213 -11.27 12.49 3.36
C ASN A 213 -11.55 12.69 4.86
N THR A 214 -12.64 12.07 5.33
CA THR A 214 -13.04 12.00 6.75
C THR A 214 -12.88 10.60 7.34
N CYS A 215 -12.54 9.61 6.51
CA CYS A 215 -12.36 8.23 6.93
C CYS A 215 -10.96 7.99 7.47
N THR A 216 -10.89 7.21 8.54
CA THR A 216 -9.63 6.68 9.05
C THR A 216 -9.05 5.66 8.06
N LEU A 217 -7.72 5.54 8.03
CA LEU A 217 -7.03 4.53 7.21
C LEU A 217 -7.55 3.10 7.48
N HIS A 218 -7.99 2.83 8.71
CA HIS A 218 -8.60 1.56 9.09
C HIS A 218 -9.92 1.30 8.37
N GLN A 219 -10.80 2.31 8.27
CA GLN A 219 -12.07 2.22 7.55
C GLN A 219 -11.85 2.03 6.05
N ILE A 220 -10.94 2.79 5.46
CA ILE A 220 -10.59 2.68 4.03
C ILE A 220 -10.11 1.27 3.71
N VAL A 221 -9.17 0.74 4.50
CA VAL A 221 -8.66 -0.64 4.33
C VAL A 221 -9.78 -1.67 4.48
N LYS A 222 -10.71 -1.46 5.43
CA LYS A 222 -11.88 -2.35 5.63
C LYS A 222 -12.80 -2.36 4.41
N ASP A 223 -13.04 -1.20 3.81
CA ASP A 223 -13.92 -1.07 2.63
C ASP A 223 -13.27 -1.66 1.38
N VAL A 224 -11.99 -1.36 1.13
CA VAL A 224 -11.22 -1.95 0.03
C VAL A 224 -11.10 -3.47 0.18
N LEU A 225 -10.90 -3.98 1.40
CA LEU A 225 -10.91 -5.43 1.67
C LEU A 225 -12.26 -6.07 1.33
N ARG A 226 -13.37 -5.43 1.69
CA ARG A 226 -14.72 -5.95 1.44
C ARG A 226 -14.98 -6.07 -0.06
N GLU A 227 -14.67 -5.03 -0.82
CA GLU A 227 -14.78 -5.01 -2.28
C GLU A 227 -13.97 -6.14 -2.93
N ILE A 228 -12.68 -6.24 -2.58
CA ILE A 228 -11.80 -7.28 -3.13
C ILE A 228 -12.33 -8.68 -2.81
N ILE A 229 -12.82 -8.93 -1.60
CA ILE A 229 -13.31 -10.26 -1.21
C ILE A 229 -14.59 -10.62 -1.96
N ASN A 230 -15.46 -9.65 -2.23
CA ASN A 230 -16.65 -9.88 -3.06
C ASN A 230 -16.24 -10.20 -4.51
N ASP A 231 -15.22 -9.52 -5.02
CA ASP A 231 -14.72 -9.66 -6.38
C ASP A 231 -13.77 -10.86 -6.57
N ILE A 232 -13.30 -11.49 -5.48
CA ILE A 232 -12.39 -12.66 -5.52
C ILE A 232 -13.02 -13.84 -6.29
N SER A 233 -14.35 -13.90 -6.40
CA SER A 233 -15.05 -14.88 -7.22
C SER A 233 -14.88 -14.67 -8.74
N GLN A 234 -14.49 -13.46 -9.15
CA GLN A 234 -14.37 -13.00 -10.55
C GLN A 234 -12.93 -12.61 -10.92
N ILE A 235 -11.92 -13.11 -10.21
CA ILE A 235 -10.51 -12.71 -10.42
C ILE A 235 -10.12 -12.83 -11.89
N ASP A 236 -9.91 -11.69 -12.54
CA ASP A 236 -9.30 -11.63 -13.86
C ASP A 236 -7.89 -12.23 -13.77
N LEU A 237 -7.63 -13.24 -14.59
CA LEU A 237 -6.31 -13.87 -14.76
C LEU A 237 -5.21 -12.84 -14.98
N ASN A 238 -5.50 -11.74 -15.68
CA ASN A 238 -4.51 -10.69 -15.93
C ASN A 238 -4.08 -9.99 -14.65
N GLY A 239 -5.00 -9.84 -13.71
CA GLY A 239 -4.73 -9.08 -12.51
C GLY A 239 -3.93 -9.85 -11.45
N VAL A 240 -3.75 -11.17 -11.62
CA VAL A 240 -2.89 -12.02 -10.76
C VAL A 240 -1.53 -12.34 -11.36
N ILE A 241 -1.24 -11.92 -12.60
CA ILE A 241 0.06 -12.14 -13.23
C ILE A 241 1.18 -11.46 -12.42
N LYS A 242 2.24 -12.21 -12.15
CA LYS A 242 3.48 -11.74 -11.52
C LYS A 242 4.64 -11.87 -12.48
N THR A 243 5.69 -11.09 -12.26
CA THR A 243 6.90 -11.16 -13.08
C THR A 243 8.12 -11.56 -12.26
N ALA A 244 9.01 -12.34 -12.87
CA ALA A 244 10.29 -12.73 -12.30
C ALA A 244 11.39 -12.65 -13.36
N VAL A 245 12.64 -12.56 -12.91
CA VAL A 245 13.83 -12.57 -13.78
C VAL A 245 14.66 -13.78 -13.43
N TRP A 246 15.08 -14.55 -14.42
CA TRP A 246 15.98 -15.67 -14.20
C TRP A 246 17.43 -15.21 -14.18
N LYS A 247 18.14 -15.49 -13.08
CA LYS A 247 19.57 -15.21 -12.92
C LYS A 247 20.25 -16.50 -12.43
N PRO A 248 21.00 -17.23 -13.27
CA PRO A 248 21.59 -18.52 -12.92
C PRO A 248 22.57 -18.43 -11.73
N ASP A 249 23.31 -17.32 -11.66
CA ASP A 249 24.30 -17.00 -10.63
C ASP A 249 23.68 -16.67 -9.26
N LYS A 250 22.38 -16.40 -9.20
CA LYS A 250 21.68 -16.06 -7.95
C LYS A 250 20.96 -17.28 -7.38
N ASN A 251 21.10 -17.50 -6.07
CA ASN A 251 20.43 -18.57 -5.31
C ASN A 251 18.93 -18.31 -5.10
N ASN A 252 18.18 -18.05 -6.17
CA ASN A 252 16.73 -17.96 -6.14
C ASN A 252 16.13 -19.35 -6.37
N LYS A 253 16.07 -20.15 -5.30
CA LYS A 253 15.57 -21.54 -5.32
C LYS A 253 14.16 -21.67 -5.93
N SER A 254 13.33 -20.62 -5.86
CA SER A 254 11.99 -20.64 -6.44
C SER A 254 12.03 -20.57 -7.96
N VAL A 255 12.72 -19.55 -8.49
CA VAL A 255 12.85 -19.33 -9.93
C VAL A 255 13.68 -20.45 -10.57
N GLN A 256 14.78 -20.88 -9.94
CA GLN A 256 15.61 -21.98 -10.46
C GLN A 256 14.82 -23.28 -10.60
N ARG A 257 14.02 -23.65 -9.60
CA ARG A 257 13.18 -24.86 -9.67
C ARG A 257 12.06 -24.73 -10.69
N PHE A 258 11.44 -23.54 -10.80
CA PHE A 258 10.44 -23.26 -11.83
C PHE A 258 11.03 -23.46 -13.24
N ILE A 259 12.14 -22.80 -13.56
CA ILE A 259 12.81 -22.96 -14.87
C ILE A 259 13.24 -24.41 -15.11
N SER A 260 13.73 -25.10 -14.08
CA SER A 260 14.12 -26.52 -14.18
C SER A 260 12.97 -27.47 -14.48
N ARG A 261 11.73 -27.11 -14.13
CA ARG A 261 10.51 -27.86 -14.49
C ARG A 261 10.00 -27.51 -15.89
N MET A 262 10.31 -26.30 -16.35
CA MET A 262 9.76 -25.67 -17.55
C MET A 262 10.70 -25.75 -18.76
N ARG A 263 11.64 -26.72 -18.77
CA ARG A 263 12.79 -26.79 -19.69
C ARG A 263 12.45 -26.64 -21.18
N ASP A 264 11.23 -26.95 -21.57
CA ASP A 264 10.77 -26.89 -22.96
C ASP A 264 10.58 -25.44 -23.46
N ARG A 265 10.48 -24.46 -22.56
CA ARG A 265 10.39 -23.04 -22.91
C ARG A 265 11.74 -22.36 -22.73
N HIS A 266 12.31 -21.87 -23.84
CA HIS A 266 13.62 -21.22 -23.87
C HIS A 266 13.54 -19.82 -23.24
N ILE A 267 13.85 -19.70 -21.95
CA ILE A 267 14.04 -18.42 -21.26
C ILE A 267 15.53 -18.15 -21.17
N GLN A 268 15.98 -16.98 -21.59
CA GLN A 268 17.38 -16.59 -21.51
C GLN A 268 17.74 -16.09 -20.10
N PRO A 269 18.99 -16.30 -19.62
CA PRO A 269 19.49 -15.65 -18.42
C PRO A 269 19.35 -14.12 -18.53
N GLY A 270 18.79 -13.50 -17.49
CA GLY A 270 18.50 -12.05 -17.46
C GLY A 270 17.13 -11.68 -18.01
N GLU A 271 16.46 -12.59 -18.72
CA GLU A 271 15.13 -12.36 -19.27
C GLU A 271 14.05 -12.39 -18.19
N ARG A 272 13.01 -11.57 -18.41
CA ARG A 272 11.85 -11.48 -17.54
C ARG A 272 10.75 -12.38 -18.09
N PHE A 273 10.09 -13.12 -17.21
CA PHE A 273 8.95 -13.96 -17.56
C PHE A 273 7.77 -13.70 -16.63
N GLU A 274 6.58 -14.02 -17.13
CA GLU A 274 5.31 -13.90 -16.42
C GLU A 274 4.87 -15.25 -15.86
N TYR A 275 4.32 -15.24 -14.65
CA TYR A 275 3.83 -16.45 -14.00
C TYR A 275 2.62 -16.18 -13.11
N ILE A 276 1.86 -17.24 -12.85
CA ILE A 276 0.72 -17.30 -11.93
C ILE A 276 0.97 -18.45 -10.95
N VAL A 277 0.55 -18.28 -9.69
CA VAL A 277 0.52 -19.34 -8.69
C VAL A 277 -0.83 -20.07 -8.76
N VAL A 278 -0.80 -21.36 -9.08
CA VAL A 278 -1.98 -22.23 -9.25
C VAL A 278 -2.15 -23.17 -8.06
N GLU A 279 -3.36 -23.73 -7.93
CA GLU A 279 -3.61 -24.81 -6.98
C GLU A 279 -2.78 -26.04 -7.34
N ASN A 280 -2.23 -26.70 -6.32
CA ASN A 280 -1.51 -27.95 -6.48
C ASN A 280 -1.66 -28.77 -5.21
N ASP A 281 -2.48 -29.82 -5.28
CA ASP A 281 -2.76 -30.71 -4.15
C ASP A 281 -1.53 -31.54 -3.76
N SER A 282 -0.58 -31.72 -4.68
CA SER A 282 0.62 -32.53 -4.46
C SER A 282 1.76 -31.79 -3.75
N SER A 283 1.71 -30.45 -3.61
CA SER A 283 2.77 -29.69 -2.93
C SER A 283 2.28 -28.37 -2.38
N GLN A 284 2.59 -28.12 -1.10
CA GLN A 284 2.36 -26.82 -0.44
C GLN A 284 3.41 -25.76 -0.80
N ARG A 285 4.49 -26.12 -1.52
CA ARG A 285 5.59 -25.19 -1.79
C ARG A 285 5.26 -24.29 -2.98
N ILE A 286 5.30 -22.97 -2.78
CA ILE A 286 4.97 -21.96 -3.82
C ILE A 286 5.73 -22.20 -5.13
N ARG A 287 7.01 -22.57 -5.06
CA ARG A 287 7.85 -22.85 -6.24
C ARG A 287 7.34 -23.99 -7.14
N ASP A 288 6.53 -24.88 -6.58
CA ASP A 288 5.90 -26.01 -7.29
C ASP A 288 4.52 -25.67 -7.84
N LYS A 289 3.97 -24.53 -7.40
CA LYS A 289 2.69 -23.95 -7.81
C LYS A 289 2.84 -22.87 -8.87
N MET A 290 4.06 -22.46 -9.22
CA MET A 290 4.31 -21.49 -10.27
C MET A 290 4.09 -22.12 -11.66
N GLU A 291 3.34 -21.42 -12.51
CA GLU A 291 3.03 -21.78 -13.90
C GLU A 291 3.10 -20.53 -14.80
N PHE A 292 3.42 -20.69 -16.09
CA PHE A 292 3.37 -19.55 -17.01
C PHE A 292 1.94 -19.03 -17.18
N SER A 293 1.79 -17.71 -17.30
CA SER A 293 0.48 -17.08 -17.52
C SER A 293 -0.26 -17.70 -18.73
N GLU A 294 0.46 -17.95 -19.82
CA GLU A 294 -0.06 -18.60 -21.02
C GLU A 294 -0.53 -20.04 -20.78
N VAL A 295 0.23 -20.84 -20.01
CA VAL A 295 -0.14 -22.24 -19.70
C VAL A 295 -1.40 -22.28 -18.86
N VAL A 296 -1.53 -21.36 -17.90
CA VAL A 296 -2.74 -21.25 -17.08
C VAL A 296 -3.96 -20.91 -17.94
N ARG A 297 -3.82 -19.98 -18.88
CA ARG A 297 -4.89 -19.63 -19.84
C ARG A 297 -5.26 -20.79 -20.75
N GLN A 298 -4.28 -21.47 -21.33
CA GLN A 298 -4.51 -22.57 -22.29
C GLN A 298 -5.14 -23.80 -21.63
N LEU A 299 -4.70 -24.15 -20.42
CA LEU A 299 -5.13 -25.37 -19.72
C LEU A 299 -6.23 -25.13 -18.68
N GLY A 300 -6.70 -23.89 -18.51
CA GLY A 300 -7.72 -23.55 -17.51
C GLY A 300 -7.33 -23.92 -16.07
N LYS A 301 -6.04 -23.80 -15.71
CA LYS A 301 -5.56 -24.19 -14.38
C LYS A 301 -6.19 -23.28 -13.30
N LYS A 302 -6.65 -23.88 -12.21
CA LYS A 302 -7.23 -23.15 -11.07
C LYS A 302 -6.17 -22.34 -10.33
N ILE A 303 -6.51 -21.10 -9.99
CA ILE A 303 -5.63 -20.14 -9.31
C ILE A 303 -5.61 -20.46 -7.80
N ASP A 304 -4.45 -20.41 -7.14
CA ASP A 304 -4.37 -20.55 -5.67
C ASP A 304 -4.85 -19.28 -4.96
N VAL A 305 -6.17 -19.15 -4.80
CA VAL A 305 -6.80 -17.99 -4.15
C VAL A 305 -6.25 -17.76 -2.73
N SER A 306 -5.93 -18.82 -2.00
CA SER A 306 -5.36 -18.72 -0.65
C SER A 306 -4.00 -18.02 -0.64
N TYR A 307 -3.15 -18.30 -1.63
CA TYR A 307 -1.86 -17.62 -1.80
C TYR A 307 -2.02 -16.12 -2.04
N TYR A 308 -2.92 -15.73 -2.92
CA TYR A 308 -3.15 -14.31 -3.23
C TYR A 308 -3.83 -13.59 -2.07
N LEU A 309 -4.79 -14.22 -1.39
CA LEU A 309 -5.44 -13.66 -0.20
C LEU A 309 -4.43 -13.42 0.93
N LYS A 310 -3.47 -14.34 1.16
CA LYS A 310 -2.37 -14.11 2.12
C LYS A 310 -1.55 -12.87 1.75
N THR A 311 -1.36 -12.61 0.45
CA THR A 311 -0.67 -11.41 -0.03
C THR A 311 -1.50 -10.15 0.25
N VAL A 312 -2.81 -10.16 -0.01
CA VAL A 312 -3.75 -9.06 0.34
C VAL A 312 -3.67 -8.76 1.83
N VAL A 313 -3.78 -9.79 2.68
CA VAL A 313 -3.68 -9.65 4.14
C VAL A 313 -2.36 -8.99 4.53
N SER A 314 -1.24 -9.48 3.98
CA SER A 314 0.09 -8.92 4.27
C SER A 314 0.23 -7.45 3.89
N LEU A 315 -0.55 -7.00 2.91
CA LEU A 315 -0.56 -5.64 2.41
C LEU A 315 -1.36 -4.73 3.34
N CYS A 316 -2.61 -5.11 3.65
CA CYS A 316 -3.48 -4.41 4.58
C CYS A 316 -2.85 -4.20 5.96
N ILE A 317 -2.12 -5.21 6.46
CA ILE A 317 -1.43 -5.11 7.76
C ILE A 317 -0.54 -3.86 7.80
N ARG A 318 0.16 -3.54 6.70
CA ARG A 318 1.11 -2.43 6.65
C ARG A 318 0.45 -1.06 6.78
N PHE A 319 -0.83 -0.96 6.44
CA PHE A 319 -1.58 0.29 6.56
C PHE A 319 -2.16 0.45 7.97
N ILE A 320 -2.57 -0.66 8.60
CA ILE A 320 -3.34 -0.57 9.86
C ILE A 320 -2.53 -0.86 11.12
N ASN A 321 -1.34 -1.47 11.02
CA ASN A 321 -0.55 -1.91 12.18
C ASN A 321 -0.18 -0.78 13.15
N TYR A 322 -0.10 0.47 12.69
CA TYR A 322 0.17 1.63 13.54
C TYR A 322 -1.03 2.10 14.37
N ASN A 323 -2.23 1.58 14.10
CA ASN A 323 -3.40 1.91 14.90
C ASN A 323 -3.20 1.44 16.35
N GLU A 324 -3.52 2.31 17.31
CA GLU A 324 -3.38 2.05 18.75
C GLU A 324 -4.02 0.73 19.19
N ARG A 325 -5.12 0.32 18.55
CA ARG A 325 -5.83 -0.93 18.85
C ARG A 325 -4.98 -2.18 18.63
N TYR A 326 -3.90 -2.09 17.86
CA TYR A 326 -2.98 -3.20 17.61
C TYR A 326 -1.68 -3.11 18.41
N GLN A 327 -1.43 -1.98 19.07
CA GLN A 327 -0.22 -1.82 19.87
C GLN A 327 -0.25 -2.81 21.05
N PRO A 328 0.87 -3.50 21.32
CA PRO A 328 0.95 -4.46 22.41
C PRO A 328 0.84 -3.77 23.77
N SER A 329 0.17 -4.42 24.73
CA SER A 329 0.18 -3.95 26.12
C SER A 329 1.58 -4.06 26.73
N SER A 330 1.83 -3.29 27.80
CA SER A 330 3.11 -3.32 28.53
C SER A 330 3.48 -4.72 29.00
N GLU A 331 2.51 -5.54 29.41
CA GLU A 331 2.72 -6.94 29.83
C GLU A 331 3.24 -7.83 28.69
N ILE A 332 2.65 -7.71 27.49
CA ILE A 332 3.08 -8.49 26.31
C ILE A 332 4.48 -8.05 25.87
N MET A 333 4.76 -6.74 25.92
CA MET A 333 6.09 -6.19 25.62
C MET A 333 7.14 -6.71 26.59
N LEU A 334 6.88 -6.67 27.90
CA LEU A 334 7.79 -7.20 28.92
C LEU A 334 8.04 -8.70 28.74
N GLY A 335 6.99 -9.47 28.45
CA GLY A 335 7.13 -10.91 28.19
C GLY A 335 7.95 -11.23 26.94
N ALA A 336 7.89 -10.41 25.90
CA ALA A 336 8.69 -10.57 24.69
C ALA A 336 10.17 -10.20 24.92
N LEU A 337 10.43 -9.12 25.68
CA LEU A 337 11.78 -8.68 26.03
C LEU A 337 12.50 -9.70 26.90
N LYS A 338 11.81 -10.29 27.89
CA LYS A 338 12.37 -11.38 28.71
C LYS A 338 12.83 -12.57 27.87
N LYS A 339 11.99 -13.02 26.93
CA LYS A 339 12.33 -14.13 26.02
C LYS A 339 13.54 -13.84 25.12
N LEU A 340 13.75 -12.58 24.75
CA LEU A 340 14.93 -12.18 23.98
C LEU A 340 16.20 -12.27 24.84
N LYS A 341 16.15 -11.72 26.07
CA LYS A 341 17.27 -11.81 27.03
C LYS A 341 17.63 -13.26 27.35
N ASP A 342 16.64 -14.13 27.55
CA ASP A 342 16.85 -15.56 27.82
C ASP A 342 17.42 -16.31 26.59
N GLY A 343 17.06 -15.90 25.38
CA GLY A 343 17.57 -16.46 24.13
C GLY A 343 19.02 -16.09 23.85
N ASN A 344 19.44 -14.89 24.20
CA ASN A 344 20.83 -14.44 24.06
C ASN A 344 21.75 -15.14 25.06
N LYS A 345 21.31 -15.37 26.31
CA LYS A 345 22.07 -16.14 27.32
C LYS A 345 22.34 -17.60 26.91
N ALA A 346 21.48 -18.20 26.08
CA ALA A 346 21.67 -19.57 25.59
C ALA A 346 22.66 -19.67 24.39
N GLY A 347 23.05 -18.55 23.80
CA GLY A 347 23.96 -18.48 22.64
C GLY A 347 25.45 -18.42 23.00
N ASP A 348 25.80 -17.85 24.15
CA ASP A 348 27.20 -17.59 24.55
C ASP A 348 27.91 -18.77 25.24
N SER A 349 27.27 -19.94 25.35
CA SER A 349 27.84 -21.11 26.05
C SER A 349 28.51 -22.15 25.14
N LYS A 350 28.91 -21.81 23.90
CA LYS A 350 29.66 -22.73 23.02
C LYS A 350 30.74 -22.08 22.15
N ALA A 351 31.89 -21.82 22.77
CA ALA A 351 33.28 -21.85 22.24
C ALA A 351 34.12 -21.22 23.38
N ASP A 352 35.09 -21.85 24.03
CA ASP A 352 36.31 -22.42 23.48
C ASP A 352 36.97 -23.28 24.60
N ASP A 353 37.30 -24.54 24.32
CA ASP A 353 38.13 -25.37 25.21
C ASP A 353 39.59 -25.08 24.88
N GLY A 354 40.24 -24.23 25.68
CA GLY A 354 41.60 -23.79 25.39
C GLY A 354 42.34 -23.14 26.54
N LYS A 355 42.68 -23.96 27.55
CA LYS A 355 43.84 -23.81 28.47
C LYS A 355 43.88 -22.59 29.41
N VAL A 356 43.89 -22.92 30.70
CA VAL A 356 44.17 -22.06 31.86
C VAL A 356 45.54 -21.38 31.74
N ASP A 357 45.57 -20.07 31.96
CA ASP A 357 46.58 -19.39 32.78
C ASP A 357 45.81 -18.45 33.74
N GLU A 358 46.02 -18.67 35.04
CA GLU A 358 45.53 -17.84 36.14
C GLU A 358 46.35 -16.55 36.17
N ASP A 359 45.69 -15.40 36.14
CA ASP A 359 46.02 -14.15 36.85
C ASP A 359 45.33 -12.97 36.14
N ASP A 360 44.20 -12.54 36.68
CA ASP A 360 43.78 -11.14 36.83
C ASP A 360 42.33 -11.11 37.35
N LEU A 361 42.20 -10.89 38.66
CA LEU A 361 40.94 -10.60 39.33
C LEU A 361 40.60 -9.13 39.10
N ASP A 362 39.87 -8.84 38.03
CA ASP A 362 39.10 -7.60 37.91
C ASP A 362 37.63 -7.94 38.19
N GLU A 363 37.18 -7.66 39.41
CA GLU A 363 35.78 -7.36 39.69
C GLU A 363 35.47 -6.04 38.99
N ASP A 364 34.80 -6.05 37.83
CA ASP A 364 34.05 -4.87 37.36
C ASP A 364 32.92 -5.26 36.39
N GLU A 365 31.72 -4.97 36.90
CA GLU A 365 30.43 -4.73 36.25
C GLU A 365 29.84 -5.82 35.32
N GLU A 366 28.82 -6.52 35.84
CA GLU A 366 27.74 -7.05 34.99
C GLU A 366 27.15 -5.89 34.19
N ASP A 367 27.66 -5.68 32.98
CA ASP A 367 27.09 -4.76 32.01
C ASP A 367 25.67 -5.26 31.70
N GLU A 368 24.68 -4.77 32.45
CA GLU A 368 23.26 -4.96 32.16
C GLU A 368 22.98 -4.26 30.84
N GLY A 369 23.30 -4.94 29.72
CA GLY A 369 23.23 -4.40 28.38
C GLY A 369 21.91 -3.67 28.18
N GLU A 370 22.01 -2.34 28.08
CA GLU A 370 20.90 -1.45 27.80
C GLU A 370 20.24 -1.95 26.51
N ILE A 371 18.97 -2.34 26.60
CA ILE A 371 18.28 -2.90 25.43
C ILE A 371 18.19 -1.79 24.39
N ASP A 372 18.86 -1.97 23.25
CA ASP A 372 18.82 -1.06 22.11
C ASP A 372 17.36 -0.65 21.81
N GLU A 373 17.06 0.65 21.88
CA GLU A 373 15.73 1.20 21.57
C GLU A 373 15.21 0.70 20.22
N ASP A 374 16.13 0.46 19.28
CA ASP A 374 15.84 -0.02 17.95
C ASP A 374 15.40 -1.50 17.95
N GLU A 375 15.87 -2.32 18.89
CA GLU A 375 15.37 -3.67 19.15
C GLU A 375 13.98 -3.67 19.79
N VAL A 376 13.76 -2.80 20.79
CA VAL A 376 12.44 -2.63 21.41
C VAL A 376 11.40 -2.25 20.36
N SER A 377 11.75 -1.32 19.47
CA SER A 377 10.92 -0.88 18.34
C SER A 377 10.60 -2.03 17.38
N LYS A 378 11.59 -2.84 16.99
CA LYS A 378 11.39 -4.02 16.12
C LYS A 378 10.41 -5.04 16.73
N ILE A 379 10.51 -5.29 18.04
CA ILE A 379 9.61 -6.21 18.74
C ILE A 379 8.19 -5.67 18.76
N ARG A 380 8.02 -4.39 19.11
CA ARG A 380 6.71 -3.72 19.13
C ARG A 380 6.03 -3.81 17.77
N ASP A 381 6.75 -3.47 16.70
CA ASP A 381 6.25 -3.55 15.33
C ASP A 381 5.83 -4.98 14.95
N ALA A 382 6.64 -5.99 15.30
CA ALA A 382 6.32 -7.38 15.00
C ALA A 382 5.07 -7.88 15.75
N LEU A 383 4.87 -7.46 16.99
CA LEU A 383 3.68 -7.78 17.78
C LEU A 383 2.43 -7.09 17.22
N ALA A 384 2.54 -5.80 16.87
CA ALA A 384 1.44 -5.06 16.27
C ALA A 384 1.02 -5.66 14.92
N GLN A 385 1.98 -6.07 14.09
CA GLN A 385 1.71 -6.78 12.84
C GLN A 385 0.94 -8.10 13.05
N LYS A 386 1.32 -8.90 14.06
CA LYS A 386 0.60 -10.14 14.40
C LYS A 386 -0.83 -9.88 14.87
N SER A 387 -1.03 -8.82 15.66
CA SER A 387 -2.36 -8.41 16.14
C SER A 387 -3.26 -7.97 14.99
N ALA A 388 -2.74 -7.12 14.10
CA ALA A 388 -3.41 -6.68 12.89
C ALA A 388 -3.74 -7.85 11.94
N GLU A 389 -2.81 -8.80 11.75
CA GLU A 389 -3.04 -10.01 10.95
C GLU A 389 -4.21 -10.83 11.50
N LYS A 390 -4.23 -11.06 12.81
CA LYS A 390 -5.30 -11.81 13.48
C LYS A 390 -6.66 -11.13 13.27
N TRP A 391 -6.71 -9.81 13.36
CA TRP A 391 -7.93 -9.05 13.12
C TRP A 391 -8.39 -9.15 11.66
N ILE A 392 -7.50 -8.94 10.68
CA ILE A 392 -7.86 -9.04 9.25
C ILE A 392 -8.38 -10.45 8.93
N ARG A 393 -7.70 -11.49 9.39
CA ARG A 393 -8.15 -12.88 9.19
C ARG A 393 -9.54 -13.13 9.76
N ARG A 394 -9.83 -12.61 10.96
CA ARG A 394 -11.17 -12.69 11.56
C ARG A 394 -12.20 -11.90 10.75
N TYR A 395 -11.85 -10.71 10.28
CA TYR A 395 -12.73 -9.88 9.46
C TYR A 395 -13.11 -10.58 8.15
N ILE A 396 -12.11 -11.12 7.43
CA ILE A 396 -12.32 -11.92 6.21
C ILE A 396 -13.23 -13.11 6.50
N LYS A 397 -13.00 -13.84 7.60
CA LYS A 397 -13.84 -14.98 7.99
C LYS A 397 -15.29 -14.56 8.21
N ASN A 398 -15.51 -13.45 8.92
CA ASN A 398 -16.83 -12.92 9.20
C ASN A 398 -17.56 -12.46 7.92
N LEU A 399 -16.84 -11.89 6.95
CA LEU A 399 -17.41 -11.54 5.64
C LEU A 399 -17.92 -12.79 4.90
N HIS A 400 -17.12 -13.87 4.88
CA HIS A 400 -17.55 -15.12 4.26
C HIS A 400 -18.72 -15.78 4.99
N GLU A 401 -18.74 -15.75 6.33
CA GLU A 401 -19.87 -16.27 7.12
C GLU A 401 -21.15 -15.43 6.95
N GLY A 402 -21.02 -14.10 6.79
CA GLY A 402 -22.12 -13.19 6.49
C GLY A 402 -22.72 -13.49 5.11
N LEU A 403 -21.89 -13.51 4.07
CA LEU A 403 -22.31 -13.83 2.70
C LEU A 403 -23.05 -15.17 2.61
N LYS A 404 -22.57 -16.21 3.30
CA LYS A 404 -23.25 -17.52 3.35
C LYS A 404 -24.61 -17.47 4.04
N LYS A 405 -24.77 -16.64 5.08
CA LYS A 405 -26.06 -16.46 5.75
C LYS A 405 -27.03 -15.69 4.85
N ASP A 406 -26.54 -14.67 4.16
CA ASP A 406 -27.34 -13.88 3.22
C ASP A 406 -27.80 -14.75 2.04
N GLU A 407 -26.91 -15.56 1.46
CA GLU A 407 -27.23 -16.53 0.41
C GLU A 407 -28.28 -17.56 0.87
N ALA A 408 -28.16 -18.07 2.10
CA ALA A 408 -29.13 -18.99 2.67
C ALA A 408 -30.51 -18.33 2.91
N ILE A 409 -30.53 -17.07 3.38
CA ILE A 409 -31.75 -16.30 3.57
C ILE A 409 -32.41 -16.00 2.23
N ILE A 410 -31.65 -15.54 1.24
CA ILE A 410 -32.12 -15.27 -0.11
C ILE A 410 -32.68 -16.55 -0.73
N SER A 411 -31.95 -17.67 -0.68
CA SER A 411 -32.40 -18.97 -1.19
C SER A 411 -33.70 -19.44 -0.52
N HIS A 412 -33.82 -19.24 0.80
CA HIS A 412 -35.04 -19.61 1.54
C HIS A 412 -36.23 -18.73 1.16
N LEU A 413 -36.06 -17.41 1.11
CA LEU A 413 -37.10 -16.47 0.66
C LEU A 413 -37.50 -16.73 -0.80
N TRP A 414 -36.53 -17.08 -1.65
CA TRP A 414 -36.76 -17.43 -3.05
C TRP A 414 -37.57 -18.71 -3.21
N LYS A 415 -37.27 -19.72 -2.39
CA LYS A 415 -38.03 -20.97 -2.33
C LYS A 415 -39.46 -20.74 -1.87
N GLU A 416 -39.67 -19.92 -0.84
CA GLU A 416 -41.01 -19.54 -0.38
C GLU A 416 -41.79 -18.78 -1.45
N ALA A 417 -41.16 -17.80 -2.11
CA ALA A 417 -41.77 -17.06 -3.22
C ALA A 417 -42.18 -18.00 -4.37
N SER A 418 -41.29 -18.91 -4.78
CA SER A 418 -41.54 -19.88 -5.86
C SER A 418 -42.72 -20.82 -5.56
N ILE A 419 -42.83 -21.29 -4.30
CA ILE A 419 -43.94 -22.15 -3.85
C ILE A 419 -45.26 -21.36 -3.87
N TYR A 420 -45.23 -20.11 -3.44
CA TYR A 420 -46.41 -19.25 -3.41
C TYR A 420 -46.93 -18.91 -4.82
N THR A 421 -46.04 -18.56 -5.76
CA THR A 421 -46.43 -18.33 -7.17
C THR A 421 -47.01 -19.58 -7.83
N LYS A 422 -46.48 -20.76 -7.52
CA LYS A 422 -47.06 -22.04 -8.00
C LYS A 422 -48.47 -22.28 -7.49
N SER A 423 -48.82 -21.75 -6.31
CA SER A 423 -50.18 -21.86 -5.77
C SER A 423 -51.17 -20.82 -6.34
N LEU A 424 -50.67 -19.74 -6.95
CA LEU A 424 -51.47 -18.66 -7.53
C LEU A 424 -51.79 -18.89 -9.01
N PHE A 425 -50.92 -19.58 -9.75
CA PHE A 425 -51.09 -19.84 -11.17
C PHE A 425 -51.21 -21.35 -11.43
N ASP A 426 -52.42 -21.88 -11.28
CA ASP A 426 -52.78 -23.28 -11.55
C ASP A 426 -52.88 -23.59 -13.07
N ASN A 427 -51.89 -23.15 -13.85
CA ASN A 427 -51.82 -23.44 -15.29
C ASN A 427 -50.37 -23.68 -15.72
N THR A 428 -50.10 -24.87 -16.28
CA THR A 428 -48.77 -25.37 -16.66
C THR A 428 -48.04 -24.50 -17.68
N TYR A 429 -48.74 -23.62 -18.40
CA TYR A 429 -48.15 -22.66 -19.33
C TYR A 429 -47.58 -21.41 -18.64
N ALA A 430 -48.24 -20.94 -17.57
CA ALA A 430 -47.79 -19.80 -16.78
C ALA A 430 -46.56 -20.14 -15.92
N ASP A 431 -46.48 -21.37 -15.41
CA ASP A 431 -45.34 -21.85 -14.61
C ASP A 431 -44.04 -21.88 -15.44
N LYS A 432 -44.10 -22.25 -16.73
CA LYS A 432 -42.92 -22.23 -17.62
C LYS A 432 -42.43 -20.82 -17.91
N ILE A 433 -43.33 -19.91 -18.30
CA ILE A 433 -42.98 -18.52 -18.63
C ILE A 433 -42.42 -17.81 -17.39
N LEU A 434 -43.05 -18.02 -16.22
CA LEU A 434 -42.60 -17.44 -14.97
C LEU A 434 -41.24 -18.02 -14.52
N THR A 435 -41.02 -19.33 -14.68
CA THR A 435 -39.73 -19.96 -14.35
C THR A 435 -38.60 -19.46 -15.25
N THR A 436 -38.86 -19.24 -16.55
CA THR A 436 -37.88 -18.67 -17.48
C THR A 436 -37.58 -17.20 -17.19
N LEU A 437 -38.62 -16.37 -16.98
CA LEU A 437 -38.46 -14.96 -16.59
C LEU A 437 -37.70 -14.80 -15.27
N LEU A 438 -37.99 -15.66 -14.28
CA LEU A 438 -37.31 -15.64 -12.99
C LEU A 438 -35.85 -16.14 -13.08
N ALA A 439 -35.54 -17.02 -14.03
CA ALA A 439 -34.16 -17.46 -14.28
C ALA A 439 -33.32 -16.36 -14.96
N GLU A 440 -33.92 -15.62 -15.90
CA GLU A 440 -33.26 -14.48 -16.57
C GLU A 440 -33.02 -13.30 -15.63
N ILE A 441 -34.00 -12.93 -14.78
CA ILE A 441 -33.82 -11.89 -13.75
C ILE A 441 -32.69 -12.27 -12.75
N PHE A 442 -32.49 -13.57 -12.50
CA PHE A 442 -31.45 -14.03 -11.58
C PHE A 442 -30.05 -14.05 -12.20
N GLN A 443 -29.93 -14.11 -13.53
CA GLN A 443 -28.63 -14.14 -14.22
C GLN A 443 -28.06 -12.75 -14.52
N ASP A 444 -28.89 -11.75 -14.86
CA ASP A 444 -28.37 -10.54 -15.52
C ASP A 444 -28.45 -9.21 -14.73
N ASP A 445 -29.21 -9.11 -13.62
CA ASP A 445 -29.40 -7.81 -12.93
C ASP A 445 -29.02 -7.84 -11.43
N MET A 446 -27.78 -7.43 -11.12
CA MET A 446 -27.27 -7.24 -9.75
C MET A 446 -28.02 -6.14 -8.97
N GLY A 447 -28.57 -5.12 -9.64
CA GLY A 447 -29.30 -4.03 -8.99
C GLY A 447 -30.61 -4.52 -8.38
N CYS A 448 -31.30 -5.41 -9.08
CA CYS A 448 -32.53 -6.05 -8.62
C CYS A 448 -32.31 -6.91 -7.37
N LYS A 449 -31.19 -7.66 -7.29
CA LYS A 449 -30.84 -8.47 -6.11
C LYS A 449 -30.62 -7.62 -4.86
N GLU A 450 -30.01 -6.45 -5.01
CA GLU A 450 -29.68 -5.57 -3.88
C GLU A 450 -30.91 -4.85 -3.30
N GLU A 451 -31.84 -4.40 -4.14
CA GLU A 451 -33.12 -3.83 -3.68
C GLU A 451 -34.03 -4.89 -3.03
N MET A 452 -34.07 -6.10 -3.58
CA MET A 452 -34.77 -7.22 -2.95
C MET A 452 -34.21 -7.56 -1.57
N TYR A 453 -32.89 -7.51 -1.40
CA TYR A 453 -32.24 -7.70 -0.10
C TYR A 453 -32.57 -6.58 0.89
N LYS A 454 -32.56 -5.30 0.46
CA LYS A 454 -32.96 -4.17 1.32
C LYS A 454 -34.41 -4.28 1.79
N LEU A 455 -35.32 -4.71 0.91
CA LEU A 455 -36.73 -4.92 1.25
C LEU A 455 -36.93 -6.10 2.21
N ALA A 456 -36.17 -7.18 2.04
CA ALA A 456 -36.20 -8.34 2.92
C ALA A 456 -35.56 -8.07 4.30
N THR A 457 -34.60 -7.16 4.40
CA THR A 457 -33.88 -6.86 5.66
C THR A 457 -34.53 -5.74 6.49
N LYS A 458 -35.42 -4.93 5.90
CA LYS A 458 -36.19 -3.88 6.63
C LYS A 458 -36.94 -4.46 7.85
N SER A 459 -36.97 -3.74 8.98
CA SER A 459 -37.54 -4.22 10.24
C SER A 459 -39.07 -4.40 10.15
N GLY A 460 -39.56 -5.64 10.26
CA GLY A 460 -40.99 -5.98 10.15
C GLY A 460 -41.24 -7.49 10.31
N LYS A 461 -42.50 -7.91 10.46
CA LYS A 461 -42.88 -9.35 10.57
C LYS A 461 -42.64 -10.08 9.23
N ARG A 462 -42.20 -11.34 9.27
CA ARG A 462 -41.86 -12.19 8.10
C ARG A 462 -42.93 -12.18 6.98
N LYS A 463 -44.21 -12.27 7.34
CA LYS A 463 -45.34 -12.23 6.39
C LYS A 463 -45.50 -10.88 5.68
N SER A 464 -45.15 -9.78 6.35
CA SER A 464 -45.16 -8.43 5.77
C SER A 464 -44.00 -8.21 4.80
N LYS A 465 -42.86 -8.87 5.03
CA LYS A 465 -41.70 -8.82 4.13
C LYS A 465 -42.00 -9.53 2.81
N ALA A 466 -42.63 -10.71 2.87
CA ALA A 466 -43.06 -11.46 1.70
C ALA A 466 -44.04 -10.65 0.82
N MET A 467 -45.06 -10.02 1.41
CA MET A 467 -46.00 -9.15 0.68
C MET A 467 -45.35 -7.90 0.07
N THR A 468 -44.30 -7.37 0.69
CA THR A 468 -43.58 -6.20 0.15
C THR A 468 -42.73 -6.59 -1.05
N LEU A 469 -42.07 -7.76 -0.98
CA LEU A 469 -41.30 -8.33 -2.07
C LEU A 469 -42.19 -8.72 -3.25
N GLU A 470 -43.37 -9.29 -2.97
CA GLU A 470 -44.43 -9.57 -3.94
C GLU A 470 -44.86 -8.32 -4.71
N ARG A 471 -45.12 -7.21 -3.99
CA ARG A 471 -45.53 -5.94 -4.60
C ARG A 471 -44.43 -5.37 -5.50
N TYR A 472 -43.17 -5.45 -5.07
CA TYR A 472 -42.02 -5.02 -5.88
C TYR A 472 -41.84 -5.87 -7.13
N MET A 473 -41.92 -7.20 -7.02
CA MET A 473 -41.84 -8.10 -8.18
C MET A 473 -42.99 -7.84 -9.17
N LEU A 474 -44.23 -7.66 -8.69
CA LEU A 474 -45.37 -7.36 -9.55
C LEU A 474 -45.22 -6.01 -10.25
N THR A 475 -44.70 -4.99 -9.55
CA THR A 475 -44.41 -3.67 -10.15
C THR A 475 -43.30 -3.76 -11.18
N TYR A 476 -42.20 -4.47 -10.89
CA TYR A 476 -41.11 -4.68 -11.84
C TYR A 476 -41.57 -5.46 -13.09
N ILE A 477 -42.40 -6.50 -12.91
CA ILE A 477 -43.00 -7.24 -14.02
C ILE A 477 -43.98 -6.38 -14.81
N GLN A 478 -44.71 -5.44 -14.18
CA GLN A 478 -45.57 -4.49 -14.89
C GLN A 478 -44.78 -3.42 -15.64
N GLU A 479 -43.69 -2.92 -15.07
CA GLU A 479 -42.84 -1.87 -15.66
C GLU A 479 -41.96 -2.41 -16.79
N ASN A 480 -41.44 -3.64 -16.66
CA ASN A 480 -40.54 -4.26 -17.65
C ASN A 480 -41.22 -5.35 -18.51
N GLY A 481 -42.46 -5.73 -18.21
CA GLY A 481 -43.20 -6.77 -18.93
C GLY A 481 -43.43 -6.49 -20.42
N CYS A 482 -43.36 -5.23 -20.85
CA CYS A 482 -43.49 -4.87 -22.27
C CYS A 482 -42.22 -5.16 -23.09
N ALA A 483 -41.03 -5.27 -22.49
CA ALA A 483 -39.79 -5.54 -23.22
C ALA A 483 -39.53 -7.05 -23.42
N LEU A 484 -39.92 -7.87 -22.45
CA LEU A 484 -39.69 -9.33 -22.47
C LEU A 484 -40.76 -10.09 -23.28
N LEU A 485 -41.99 -9.57 -23.38
CA LEU A 485 -43.03 -10.12 -24.26
C LEU A 485 -42.84 -9.76 -25.74
N ALA A 486 -41.93 -8.84 -26.08
CA ALA A 486 -41.66 -8.44 -27.46
C ALA A 486 -40.69 -9.39 -28.20
N ASN A 487 -40.06 -10.33 -27.49
CA ASN A 487 -39.10 -11.31 -28.03
C ASN A 487 -39.55 -12.78 -27.87
N LEU A 488 -40.82 -13.01 -27.55
CA LEU A 488 -41.51 -14.31 -27.67
C LEU A 488 -42.53 -14.23 -28.80
#